data_AF-A0A146L3D7-F1
#
_entry.id   AF-A0A146L3D7-F1
#
_cell.length_a   1.000
_cell.length_b   1.000
_cell.length_c   1.000
_cell.angle_alpha   90.00
_cell.angle_beta   90.00
_cell.angle_gamma   90.00
#
_symmetry.space_group_name_H-M   'P 1'
#
loop_
_entity.id
_entity.type
_entity.pdbx_description
1 polymer ?
#
loop_
_entity_poly.entity_id
_entity_poly.type
_entity_poly.pdbx_seq_one_letter_code
_entity_poly.pdbx_strand_id
1 'polypeptide(L)'
;MRRSLTVVLALWATVLAPALGRVMDHCDVASTLLRLGAPRNQVSVWVCIAKWESSYNTGAVGPPNSDGSRDHGLFQINDRYWCSPPGTGCGVSCRSLEGDDIAPQWKCAKRVYKATKLQVGNGFKAWTTYAPHCAGDTSSYVAGCRLSTSDDDVQSSNAITQDIPVPVYGQWTAYGPPVPFVYPWNRSHFWTIHQILLNKRK
;
A
#
# COMPACT_ATOMS: atom_id res chain seq x y z
N MET A 1 -30.07 -36.94 -43.86
CA MET A 1 -29.34 -37.15 -42.60
C MET A 1 -28.73 -35.83 -42.16
N ARG A 2 -29.30 -35.15 -41.16
CA ARG A 2 -28.83 -33.85 -40.65
C ARG A 2 -27.78 -34.08 -39.57
N ARG A 3 -26.54 -33.67 -39.80
CA ARG A 3 -25.49 -33.62 -38.79
C ARG A 3 -25.67 -32.32 -37.99
N SER A 4 -26.32 -32.40 -36.83
CA SER A 4 -26.40 -31.27 -35.91
C SER A 4 -25.05 -31.13 -35.20
N LEU A 5 -24.28 -30.09 -35.57
CA LEU A 5 -23.17 -29.59 -34.77
C LEU A 5 -23.73 -28.74 -33.62
N THR A 6 -23.74 -29.29 -32.42
CA THR A 6 -23.96 -28.52 -31.19
C THR A 6 -22.65 -27.82 -30.81
N VAL A 7 -22.55 -26.54 -31.16
CA VAL A 7 -21.50 -25.64 -30.67
C VAL A 7 -21.84 -25.31 -29.21
N VAL A 8 -21.12 -25.90 -28.25
CA VAL A 8 -21.24 -25.56 -26.82
C VAL A 8 -20.44 -24.27 -26.58
N LEU A 9 -21.10 -23.13 -26.70
CA LEU A 9 -20.57 -21.83 -26.25
C LEU A 9 -20.67 -21.76 -24.72
N ALA A 10 -19.62 -22.19 -24.02
CA ALA A 10 -19.47 -21.95 -22.59
C ALA A 10 -19.07 -20.48 -22.34
N LEU A 11 -20.05 -19.61 -22.16
CA LEU A 11 -19.87 -18.25 -21.64
C LEU A 11 -19.46 -18.34 -20.17
N TRP A 12 -18.16 -18.34 -19.90
CA TRP A 12 -17.62 -18.10 -18.56
C TRP A 12 -17.83 -16.62 -18.22
N ALA A 13 -19.00 -16.29 -17.67
CA ALA A 13 -19.24 -15.00 -17.05
C ALA A 13 -18.41 -14.93 -15.76
N THR A 14 -17.21 -14.37 -15.81
CA THR A 14 -16.48 -13.97 -14.61
C THR A 14 -17.29 -12.88 -13.92
N VAL A 15 -17.99 -13.25 -12.84
CA VAL A 15 -18.65 -12.32 -11.94
C VAL A 15 -17.57 -11.44 -11.34
N LEU A 16 -17.42 -10.22 -11.85
CA LEU A 16 -16.62 -9.20 -11.21
C LEU A 16 -17.44 -8.69 -10.01
N ALA A 17 -17.33 -9.39 -8.89
CA ALA A 17 -17.91 -8.92 -7.64
C ALA A 17 -17.36 -7.50 -7.39
N PRO A 18 -18.21 -6.50 -7.11
CA PRO A 18 -17.71 -5.21 -6.69
C PRO A 18 -16.87 -5.45 -5.43
N ALA A 19 -15.56 -5.19 -5.52
CA ALA A 19 -14.68 -5.15 -4.37
C ALA A 19 -15.06 -3.90 -3.57
N LEU A 20 -16.10 -4.02 -2.75
CA LEU A 20 -16.39 -3.05 -1.70
C LEU A 20 -15.16 -3.04 -0.78
N GLY A 21 -14.79 -1.87 -0.26
CA GLY A 21 -13.77 -1.79 0.77
C GLY A 21 -14.37 -2.06 2.15
N ARG A 22 -13.50 -2.47 3.08
CA ARG A 22 -13.80 -2.72 4.49
C ARG A 22 -12.88 -1.95 5.43
N VAL A 23 -13.31 -1.81 6.67
CA VAL A 23 -12.46 -1.36 7.79
C VAL A 23 -11.77 -2.58 8.40
N MET A 24 -10.45 -2.59 8.40
CA MET A 24 -9.64 -3.63 9.04
C MET A 24 -9.36 -3.27 10.49
N ASP A 25 -9.17 -4.27 11.35
CA ASP A 25 -8.49 -4.04 12.63
C ASP A 25 -6.96 -3.89 12.42
N HIS A 26 -6.26 -3.27 13.38
CA HIS A 26 -4.81 -3.05 13.28
C HIS A 26 -4.01 -4.37 13.15
N CYS A 27 -4.45 -5.46 13.78
CA CYS A 27 -3.79 -6.75 13.64
C CYS A 27 -4.06 -7.44 12.29
N ASP A 28 -5.22 -7.19 11.69
CA ASP A 28 -5.51 -7.64 10.32
C ASP A 28 -4.59 -6.93 9.32
N VAL A 29 -4.36 -5.62 9.49
CA VAL A 29 -3.44 -4.86 8.65
C VAL A 29 -2.03 -5.42 8.80
N ALA A 30 -1.56 -5.57 10.04
CA ALA A 30 -0.22 -6.06 10.33
C ALA A 30 0.05 -7.46 9.75
N SER A 31 -0.85 -8.41 10.00
CA SER A 31 -0.73 -9.78 9.50
C SER A 31 -0.82 -9.86 7.97
N THR A 32 -1.70 -9.07 7.36
CA THR A 32 -1.82 -9.03 5.90
C THR A 32 -0.59 -8.43 5.24
N LEU A 33 -0.02 -7.36 5.80
CA LEU A 33 1.23 -6.78 5.32
C LEU A 33 2.39 -7.78 5.36
N LEU A 34 2.52 -8.55 6.44
CA LEU A 34 3.53 -9.61 6.53
C LEU A 34 3.33 -10.69 5.45
N ARG A 35 2.10 -11.17 5.26
CA ARG A 35 1.78 -12.12 4.17
C ARG A 35 2.11 -11.57 2.79
N LEU A 36 1.99 -10.26 2.60
CA LEU A 36 2.34 -9.57 1.35
C LEU A 36 3.82 -9.14 1.27
N GLY A 37 4.66 -9.62 2.18
CA GLY A 37 6.11 -9.45 2.16
C GLY A 37 6.60 -8.09 2.67
N ALA A 38 5.88 -7.46 3.60
CA ALA A 38 6.38 -6.29 4.31
C ALA A 38 7.56 -6.65 5.23
N PRO A 39 8.65 -5.85 5.25
CA PRO A 39 9.73 -6.06 6.21
C PRO A 39 9.19 -5.97 7.64
N ARG A 40 9.45 -6.98 8.48
CA ARG A 40 8.94 -7.06 9.86
C ARG A 40 9.20 -5.78 10.66
N ASN A 41 10.41 -5.23 10.54
CA ASN A 41 10.83 -4.01 11.22
C ASN A 41 10.13 -2.72 10.72
N GLN A 42 9.33 -2.79 9.67
CA GLN A 42 8.56 -1.66 9.13
C GLN A 42 7.06 -1.78 9.37
N VAL A 43 6.56 -2.96 9.76
CA VAL A 43 5.12 -3.23 9.84
C VAL A 43 4.41 -2.27 10.79
N SER A 44 4.98 -2.02 11.96
CA SER A 44 4.40 -1.10 12.93
C SER A 44 4.23 0.33 12.37
N VAL A 45 5.20 0.80 11.59
CA VAL A 45 5.13 2.11 10.92
C VAL A 45 4.05 2.12 9.84
N TRP A 46 3.97 1.07 9.03
CA TRP A 46 2.93 0.95 8.00
C TRP A 46 1.52 0.88 8.60
N VAL A 47 1.34 0.17 9.72
CA VAL A 47 0.07 0.13 10.45
C VAL A 47 -0.25 1.51 11.02
N CYS A 48 0.74 2.21 11.58
CA CYS A 48 0.56 3.61 12.01
C CYS A 48 0.10 4.51 10.86
N ILE A 49 0.74 4.45 9.70
CA ILE A 49 0.35 5.23 8.52
C ILE A 49 -1.10 4.90 8.12
N ALA A 50 -1.45 3.62 8.02
CA ALA A 50 -2.82 3.20 7.69
C ALA A 50 -3.86 3.72 8.69
N LYS A 51 -3.51 3.86 9.98
CA LYS A 51 -4.39 4.46 10.99
C LYS A 51 -4.69 5.92 10.68
N TRP A 52 -3.65 6.71 10.44
CA TRP A 52 -3.76 8.16 10.32
C TRP A 52 -4.20 8.63 8.93
N GLU A 53 -3.95 7.82 7.90
CA GLU A 53 -4.39 8.10 6.53
C GLU A 53 -5.86 7.74 6.32
N SER A 54 -6.31 6.57 6.77
CA SER A 54 -7.63 6.03 6.38
C SER A 54 -8.46 5.48 7.52
N SER A 55 -7.96 5.53 8.77
CA SER A 55 -8.57 4.79 9.89
C SER A 55 -8.75 3.30 9.58
N TYR A 56 -7.79 2.70 8.89
CA TYR A 56 -7.79 1.30 8.43
C TYR A 56 -8.88 0.95 7.41
N ASN A 57 -9.51 1.94 6.78
CA ASN A 57 -10.52 1.72 5.75
C ASN A 57 -9.86 1.50 4.38
N THR A 58 -9.95 0.27 3.87
CA THR A 58 -9.38 -0.16 2.58
C THR A 58 -10.07 0.45 1.36
N GLY A 59 -11.31 0.92 1.52
CA GLY A 59 -12.07 1.65 0.49
C GLY A 59 -12.16 3.15 0.73
N ALA A 60 -11.29 3.72 1.57
CA ALA A 60 -11.29 5.15 1.82
C ALA A 60 -10.97 5.93 0.54
N VAL A 61 -11.78 6.94 0.24
CA VAL A 61 -11.43 7.97 -0.73
C VAL A 61 -11.44 9.30 -0.01
N GLY A 62 -10.28 9.95 -0.01
CA GLY A 62 -10.08 11.23 0.64
C GLY A 62 -10.95 12.33 0.03
N PRO A 63 -11.19 13.41 0.78
CA PRO A 63 -11.76 14.62 0.21
C PRO A 63 -10.86 15.16 -0.91
N PRO A 64 -11.38 15.96 -1.85
CA PRO A 64 -10.54 16.62 -2.84
C PRO A 64 -9.45 17.45 -2.18
N ASN A 65 -8.23 17.30 -2.68
CA ASN A 65 -7.10 18.16 -2.36
C ASN A 65 -7.27 19.54 -3.01
N SER A 66 -6.41 20.48 -2.64
CA SER A 66 -6.43 21.86 -3.16
C SER A 66 -6.28 21.95 -4.68
N ASP A 67 -5.65 20.96 -5.29
CA ASP A 67 -5.46 20.83 -6.74
C ASP A 67 -6.54 19.97 -7.42
N GLY A 68 -7.56 19.54 -6.67
CA GLY A 68 -8.64 18.67 -7.15
C GLY A 68 -8.30 17.18 -7.18
N SER A 69 -7.05 16.78 -6.91
CA SER A 69 -6.65 15.37 -6.78
C SER A 69 -7.33 14.70 -5.59
N ARG A 70 -7.37 13.38 -5.57
CA ARG A 70 -7.88 12.57 -4.46
C ARG A 70 -6.89 11.50 -4.06
N ASP A 71 -7.04 11.06 -2.81
CA ASP A 71 -6.22 10.02 -2.20
C ASP A 71 -7.04 8.75 -1.95
N HIS A 72 -6.48 7.59 -2.30
CA HIS A 72 -7.24 6.35 -2.43
C HIS A 72 -6.69 5.22 -1.54
N GLY A 73 -7.63 4.48 -0.93
CA GLY A 73 -7.38 3.26 -0.19
C GLY A 73 -6.76 3.46 1.19
N LEU A 74 -6.30 2.34 1.74
CA LEU A 74 -5.69 2.17 3.05
C LEU A 74 -4.51 3.11 3.29
N PHE A 75 -3.73 3.38 2.25
CA PHE A 75 -2.51 4.21 2.30
C PHE A 75 -2.68 5.59 1.66
N GLN A 76 -3.91 5.99 1.31
CA GLN A 76 -4.22 7.30 0.72
C GLN A 76 -3.28 7.66 -0.45
N ILE A 77 -3.24 6.78 -1.45
CA ILE A 77 -2.41 6.94 -2.65
C ILE A 77 -3.03 7.97 -3.59
N ASN A 78 -2.28 9.03 -3.92
CA ASN A 78 -2.77 10.16 -4.70
C ASN A 78 -2.94 9.86 -6.21
N ASP A 79 -4.11 10.20 -6.76
CA ASP A 79 -4.49 10.00 -8.17
C ASP A 79 -3.76 10.92 -9.15
N ARG A 80 -3.18 12.03 -8.71
CA ARG A 80 -2.40 12.93 -9.58
C ARG A 80 -1.16 12.24 -10.14
N TYR A 81 -0.57 11.31 -9.38
CA TYR A 81 0.75 10.76 -9.69
C TYR A 81 0.74 9.24 -9.85
N TRP A 82 0.02 8.51 -8.99
CA TRP A 82 0.27 7.09 -8.78
C TRP A 82 -0.76 6.17 -9.45
N CYS A 83 -2.05 6.49 -9.38
CA CYS A 83 -3.11 5.67 -9.97
C CYS A 83 -3.88 6.44 -11.04
N SER A 84 -4.46 5.73 -12.00
CA SER A 84 -5.15 6.35 -13.13
C SER A 84 -6.64 6.50 -12.89
N PRO A 85 -7.26 7.60 -13.38
CA PRO A 85 -6.65 8.79 -14.01
C PRO A 85 -6.36 9.93 -13.00
N PRO A 86 -5.44 10.88 -13.32
CA PRO A 86 -4.53 10.86 -14.46
C PRO A 86 -3.20 10.15 -14.17
N GLY A 87 -2.91 9.81 -12.91
CA GLY A 87 -1.64 9.22 -12.48
C GLY A 87 -1.35 7.88 -13.15
N THR A 88 -0.07 7.57 -13.33
CA THR A 88 0.38 6.32 -13.97
C THR A 88 1.52 5.64 -13.21
N GLY A 89 1.98 6.25 -12.11
CA GLY A 89 3.17 5.81 -11.38
C GLY A 89 3.12 4.35 -10.92
N CYS A 90 1.95 3.80 -10.63
CA CYS A 90 1.76 2.40 -10.24
C CYS A 90 1.21 1.51 -11.35
N GLY A 91 0.74 2.06 -12.47
CA GLY A 91 0.15 1.31 -13.57
C GLY A 91 -1.15 0.59 -13.19
N VAL A 92 -1.96 1.19 -12.33
CA VAL A 92 -3.24 0.65 -11.81
C VAL A 92 -4.31 1.72 -11.80
N SER A 93 -5.59 1.33 -11.87
CA SER A 93 -6.71 2.26 -11.69
C SER A 93 -6.90 2.63 -10.23
N CYS A 94 -7.33 3.86 -9.93
CA CYS A 94 -7.57 4.27 -8.55
C CYS A 94 -8.65 3.41 -7.87
N ARG A 95 -9.66 2.97 -8.62
CA ARG A 95 -10.68 2.03 -8.14
C ARG A 95 -10.12 0.69 -7.66
N SER A 96 -9.03 0.21 -8.26
CA SER A 96 -8.36 -1.02 -7.79
C SER A 96 -7.69 -0.86 -6.43
N LEU A 97 -7.56 0.38 -5.95
CA LEU A 97 -7.01 0.71 -4.64
C LEU A 97 -8.10 0.90 -3.57
N GLU A 98 -9.38 0.72 -3.91
CA GLU A 98 -10.52 1.01 -3.03
C GLU A 98 -11.28 -0.26 -2.57
N GLY A 99 -10.70 -1.44 -2.83
CA GLY A 99 -11.33 -2.73 -2.52
C GLY A 99 -10.77 -3.41 -1.27
N ASP A 100 -11.47 -4.46 -0.82
CA ASP A 100 -11.09 -5.32 0.30
C ASP A 100 -9.71 -5.97 0.18
N ASP A 101 -9.29 -6.32 -1.04
CA ASP A 101 -7.94 -6.82 -1.30
C ASP A 101 -6.94 -5.64 -1.32
N ILE A 102 -6.07 -5.61 -0.31
CA ILE A 102 -5.05 -4.57 -0.18
C ILE A 102 -3.77 -4.88 -0.95
N ALA A 103 -3.67 -6.01 -1.67
CA ALA A 103 -2.45 -6.36 -2.42
C ALA A 103 -2.08 -5.31 -3.50
N PRO A 104 -3.01 -4.77 -4.32
CA PRO A 104 -2.72 -3.68 -5.23
C PRO A 104 -2.26 -2.40 -4.51
N GLN A 105 -2.91 -2.08 -3.38
CA GLN A 105 -2.60 -0.92 -2.53
C GLN A 105 -1.18 -1.01 -1.96
N TRP A 106 -0.82 -2.17 -1.42
CA TRP A 106 0.50 -2.44 -0.87
C TRP A 106 1.59 -2.41 -1.95
N LYS A 107 1.33 -2.98 -3.13
CA LYS A 107 2.27 -2.93 -4.26
C LYS A 107 2.56 -1.48 -4.66
N CYS A 108 1.54 -0.64 -4.70
CA CYS A 108 1.70 0.77 -5.02
C CYS A 108 2.42 1.54 -3.91
N ALA A 109 2.03 1.37 -2.63
CA ALA A 109 2.69 1.99 -1.49
C ALA A 109 4.19 1.66 -1.41
N LYS A 110 4.60 0.42 -1.70
CA LYS A 110 6.02 0.06 -1.83
C LYS A 110 6.74 0.85 -2.92
N ARG A 111 6.08 1.13 -4.04
CA ARG A 111 6.66 1.91 -5.13
C ARG A 111 6.84 3.37 -4.73
N VAL A 112 5.84 3.96 -4.08
CA VAL A 112 5.91 5.30 -3.48
C VAL A 112 7.08 5.37 -2.50
N TYR A 113 7.14 4.45 -1.53
CA TYR A 113 8.20 4.37 -0.54
C TYR A 113 9.60 4.32 -1.19
N LYS A 114 9.79 3.46 -2.20
CA LYS A 114 11.08 3.34 -2.89
C LYS A 114 11.46 4.62 -3.62
N ALA A 115 10.52 5.21 -4.37
CA ALA A 115 10.76 6.46 -5.08
C ALA A 115 11.16 7.60 -4.13
N THR A 116 10.41 7.77 -3.04
CA THR A 116 10.71 8.78 -2.03
C THR A 116 12.00 8.49 -1.29
N LYS A 117 12.28 7.23 -0.95
CA LYS A 117 13.55 6.85 -0.29
C LYS A 117 14.76 7.21 -1.14
N LEU A 118 14.69 7.02 -2.45
CA LEU A 118 15.76 7.40 -3.38
C LEU A 118 16.01 8.91 -3.41
N GLN A 119 14.97 9.72 -3.19
CA GLN A 119 15.08 11.18 -3.26
C GLN A 119 15.49 11.82 -1.94
N VAL A 120 14.95 11.35 -0.80
CA VAL A 120 15.10 12.03 0.51
C VAL A 120 15.59 11.13 1.64
N GLY A 121 16.07 9.92 1.32
CA GLY A 121 16.69 8.97 2.25
C GLY A 121 15.72 8.18 3.14
N ASN A 122 14.52 8.70 3.41
CA ASN A 122 13.47 8.01 4.16
C ASN A 122 12.16 7.93 3.35
N GLY A 123 11.78 6.71 2.94
CA GLY A 123 10.60 6.48 2.12
C GLY A 123 9.28 6.79 2.80
N PHE A 124 9.21 6.76 4.13
CA PHE A 124 7.97 7.08 4.86
C PHE A 124 7.60 8.57 4.80
N LYS A 125 8.54 9.44 4.42
CA LYS A 125 8.28 10.87 4.22
C LYS A 125 7.34 11.17 3.04
N ALA A 126 6.92 10.16 2.27
CA ALA A 126 5.87 10.32 1.27
C ALA A 126 4.50 10.58 1.90
N TRP A 127 4.29 10.11 3.14
CA TRP A 127 3.05 10.30 3.89
C TRP A 127 3.21 11.48 4.84
N THR A 128 2.36 12.49 4.71
CA THR A 128 2.39 13.70 5.56
C THR A 128 2.08 13.36 7.02
N THR A 129 1.32 12.28 7.26
CA THR A 129 1.01 11.73 8.59
C THR A 129 2.23 11.12 9.29
N TYR A 130 3.29 10.73 8.55
CA TYR A 130 4.43 10.05 9.13
C TYR A 130 5.15 10.89 10.19
N ALA A 131 5.51 12.13 9.86
CA ALA A 131 6.26 13.00 10.77
C ALA A 131 5.53 13.28 12.10
N PRO A 132 4.25 13.71 12.12
CA PRO A 132 3.54 14.00 13.36
C PRO A 132 3.10 12.76 14.15
N HIS A 133 2.95 11.59 13.51
CA HIS A 133 2.30 10.44 14.17
C HIS A 133 3.12 9.15 14.23
N CYS A 134 4.03 8.92 13.28
CA CYS A 134 4.64 7.61 13.04
C CYS A 134 6.18 7.61 13.02
N ALA A 135 6.82 8.77 13.22
CA ALA A 135 8.27 8.90 13.23
C ALA A 135 8.93 8.41 14.53
N GLY A 136 8.14 8.33 15.61
CA GLY A 136 8.57 7.83 16.93
C GLY A 136 8.33 6.33 17.09
N ASP A 137 8.15 5.90 18.34
CA ASP A 137 7.79 4.51 18.63
C ASP A 137 6.39 4.17 18.08
N THR A 138 6.33 3.11 17.29
CA THR A 138 5.10 2.59 16.68
C THR A 138 4.72 1.20 17.20
N SER A 139 5.44 0.67 18.20
CA SER A 139 5.21 -0.65 18.78
C SER A 139 3.76 -0.89 19.22
N SER A 140 3.10 0.16 19.74
CA SER A 140 1.70 0.12 20.17
C SER A 140 0.71 -0.22 19.05
N TYR A 141 1.01 0.09 17.79
CA TYR A 141 0.14 -0.22 16.65
C TYR A 141 0.08 -1.71 16.31
N VAL A 142 1.03 -2.50 16.81
CA VAL A 142 1.07 -3.96 16.64
C VAL A 142 1.02 -4.71 17.97
N ALA A 143 0.82 -4.00 19.08
CA ALA A 143 0.70 -4.59 20.40
C ALA A 143 -0.50 -5.55 20.46
N GLY A 144 -0.29 -6.76 21.01
CA GLY A 144 -1.33 -7.79 21.09
C GLY A 144 -1.59 -8.55 19.79
N CYS A 145 -0.93 -8.20 18.67
CA CYS A 145 -1.09 -8.92 17.42
C CYS A 145 -0.30 -10.24 17.42
N ARG A 146 -0.96 -11.33 17.02
CA ARG A 146 -0.32 -12.63 16.81
C ARG A 146 0.38 -12.67 15.45
N LEU A 147 1.46 -11.91 15.33
CA LEU A 147 2.29 -11.87 14.13
C LEU A 147 3.25 -13.05 14.19
N SER A 148 2.79 -14.24 13.75
CA SER A 148 3.56 -15.49 13.82
C SER A 148 5.03 -15.25 13.55
N THR A 149 5.85 -15.44 14.58
CA THR A 149 7.29 -15.60 14.47
C THR A 149 7.48 -16.97 13.87
N SER A 150 7.81 -17.04 12.59
CA SER A 150 8.32 -18.27 11.99
C SER A 150 9.76 -18.57 12.46
N ASP A 151 10.07 -18.21 13.71
CA ASP A 151 11.38 -18.35 14.34
C ASP A 151 11.39 -19.49 15.38
N ASP A 152 10.30 -20.24 15.54
CA ASP A 152 10.21 -21.41 16.45
C ASP A 152 10.10 -22.77 15.71
N ASP A 153 10.33 -22.83 14.39
CA ASP A 153 10.25 -24.07 13.59
C ASP A 153 11.51 -24.33 12.73
N VAL A 154 12.71 -24.03 13.26
CA VAL A 154 13.97 -24.55 12.69
C VAL A 154 14.83 -25.14 13.79
N GLN A 155 14.47 -26.36 14.19
CA GLN A 155 15.40 -27.25 14.85
C GLN A 155 15.32 -28.63 14.18
N SER A 156 16.06 -28.77 13.07
CA SER A 156 16.83 -29.97 12.68
C SER A 156 17.02 -30.02 11.16
N SER A 157 18.16 -29.52 10.68
CA SER A 157 18.94 -30.20 9.63
C SER A 157 20.32 -29.55 9.51
N ASN A 158 21.34 -30.35 9.78
CA ASN A 158 22.75 -30.02 9.76
C ASN A 158 23.25 -29.51 8.40
N ALA A 159 24.28 -28.65 8.49
CA ALA A 159 25.44 -28.50 7.60
C ALA A 159 25.20 -28.27 6.09
N ILE A 160 25.77 -27.17 5.57
CA ILE A 160 26.86 -27.16 4.57
C ILE A 160 27.21 -25.68 4.28
N THR A 161 28.44 -25.29 4.60
CA THR A 161 29.07 -24.06 4.12
C THR A 161 29.47 -24.25 2.65
N GLN A 162 28.93 -23.44 1.75
CA GLN A 162 29.43 -23.26 0.39
C GLN A 162 29.36 -21.77 0.06
N ASP A 163 30.54 -21.16 -0.10
CA ASP A 163 30.71 -19.85 -0.70
C ASP A 163 30.15 -19.84 -2.12
N ILE A 164 29.23 -18.91 -2.42
CA ILE A 164 28.78 -18.63 -3.79
C ILE A 164 29.16 -17.19 -4.12
N PRO A 165 29.78 -16.93 -5.29
CA PRO A 165 30.22 -15.60 -5.67
C PRO A 165 29.04 -14.64 -5.88
N VAL A 166 29.21 -13.43 -5.37
CA VAL A 166 28.30 -12.29 -5.52
C VAL A 166 28.12 -11.94 -7.01
N PRO A 167 26.89 -11.84 -7.55
CA PRO A 167 26.70 -11.29 -8.88
C PRO A 167 26.94 -9.77 -8.84
N VAL A 168 27.89 -9.33 -9.66
CA VAL A 168 28.08 -7.92 -10.00
C VAL A 168 26.85 -7.45 -10.76
N TYR A 169 26.02 -6.63 -10.12
CA TYR A 169 24.88 -5.99 -10.77
C TYR A 169 25.37 -4.94 -11.76
N GLY A 170 25.23 -5.26 -13.05
CA GLY A 170 25.38 -4.32 -14.16
C GLY A 170 24.13 -3.46 -14.38
N GLN A 171 24.37 -2.15 -14.46
CA GLN A 171 23.74 -1.20 -15.37
C GLN A 171 22.20 -1.15 -15.43
N TRP A 172 21.60 -0.40 -14.51
CA TRP A 172 20.25 0.12 -14.68
C TRP A 172 20.29 1.29 -15.67
N THR A 173 19.69 1.11 -16.84
CA THR A 173 19.45 2.20 -17.80
C THR A 173 18.52 3.23 -17.17
N ALA A 174 18.98 4.48 -17.12
CA ALA A 174 18.42 5.63 -16.43
C ALA A 174 17.13 6.23 -17.06
N TYR A 175 16.19 5.40 -17.53
CA TYR A 175 14.95 5.86 -18.13
C TYR A 175 13.73 5.12 -17.56
N GLY A 176 13.50 5.31 -16.26
CA GLY A 176 12.13 5.27 -15.75
C GLY A 176 11.46 6.63 -16.04
N PRO A 177 10.13 6.70 -16.24
CA PRO A 177 9.45 7.99 -16.38
C PRO A 177 9.80 8.89 -15.20
N PRO A 178 9.98 10.21 -15.41
CA PRO A 178 10.35 11.12 -14.34
C PRO A 178 9.35 10.96 -13.20
N VAL A 179 9.84 10.51 -12.06
CA VAL A 179 9.06 10.53 -10.83
C VAL A 179 8.62 11.99 -10.63
N PRO A 180 7.31 12.27 -10.57
CA PRO A 180 6.85 13.61 -10.28
C PRO A 180 7.50 14.08 -8.99
N PHE A 181 7.95 15.33 -8.99
CA PHE A 181 8.57 16.01 -7.85
C PHE A 181 7.79 15.66 -6.57
N VAL A 182 8.36 14.84 -5.70
CA VAL A 182 7.74 14.45 -4.43
C VAL A 182 7.75 15.69 -3.55
N TYR A 183 6.61 16.40 -3.57
CA TYR A 183 6.19 17.50 -2.72
C TYR A 183 7.18 18.69 -2.60
N PRO A 184 6.88 19.87 -3.19
CA PRO A 184 7.32 21.10 -2.58
C PRO A 184 6.52 21.26 -1.29
N TRP A 185 7.16 21.07 -0.14
CA TRP A 185 6.57 21.23 1.19
C TRP A 185 5.96 22.64 1.33
N ASN A 186 4.66 22.78 1.05
CA ASN A 186 3.89 23.96 1.43
C ASN A 186 2.90 23.57 2.53
N ARG A 187 3.02 24.24 3.68
CA ARG A 187 2.27 24.00 4.93
C ARG A 187 0.76 24.27 4.83
N SER A 188 0.20 24.43 3.64
CA SER A 188 -1.20 24.79 3.41
C SER A 188 -2.13 23.60 3.16
N HIS A 189 -1.64 22.36 3.09
CA HIS A 189 -2.44 21.14 2.83
C HIS A 189 -3.09 20.53 4.09
N PHE A 190 -3.32 21.34 5.13
CA PHE A 190 -3.67 20.88 6.47
C PHE A 190 -5.18 20.88 6.81
N TRP A 191 -6.07 21.20 5.87
CA TRP A 191 -7.43 21.62 6.25
C TRP A 191 -8.54 20.55 6.28
N THR A 192 -8.31 19.28 5.92
CA THR A 192 -9.46 18.37 5.75
C THR A 192 -9.57 17.18 6.71
N ILE A 193 -8.53 16.81 7.47
CA ILE A 193 -8.65 15.74 8.48
C ILE A 193 -9.08 16.27 9.85
N HIS A 194 -8.82 17.54 10.15
CA HIS A 194 -9.24 18.15 11.42
C HIS A 194 -10.77 18.34 11.54
N GLN A 195 -11.51 18.36 10.42
CA GLN A 195 -12.97 18.52 10.42
C GLN A 195 -13.76 17.22 10.66
N ILE A 196 -13.14 16.05 10.48
CA ILE A 196 -13.82 14.76 10.68
C ILE A 196 -13.77 14.34 12.16
N LEU A 197 -12.75 14.76 12.92
CA LEU A 197 -12.65 14.47 14.36
C LEU A 197 -13.43 15.46 15.25
N LEU A 198 -13.89 16.58 14.71
CA LEU A 198 -14.71 17.56 15.45
C LEU A 198 -16.22 17.28 15.38
N ASN A 199 -16.68 16.38 14.50
CA ASN A 199 -18.11 16.07 14.34
C ASN A 199 -18.58 14.83 15.14
N LYS A 200 -17.75 14.27 16.03
CA LYS A 200 -18.13 13.22 17.00
C LYS A 200 -18.22 13.72 18.45
N ARG A 201 -18.22 15.04 18.67
CA ARG A 201 -18.50 15.67 19.97
C ARG A 201 -19.64 16.69 19.87
N LYS A 202 -20.80 16.22 19.42
CA LYS A 202 -22.11 16.78 19.75
C LYS A 202 -23.03 15.63 20.16
#